data_AF-A0A2D5MQL9-F1
#
_entry.id   AF-A0A2D5MQL9-F1
#
_cell.length_a   1.000
_cell.length_b   1.000
_cell.length_c   1.000
_cell.angle_alpha   90.00
_cell.angle_beta   90.00
_cell.angle_gamma   90.00
#
_symmetry.space_group_name_H-M   'P 1'
#
loop_
_entity.id
_entity.type
_entity.pdbx_description
1 polymer ?
#
loop_
_entity_poly.entity_id
_entity_poly.type
_entity_poly.pdbx_seq_one_letter_code
_entity_poly.pdbx_strand_id
1 'polypeptide(L)'
;TGNTETNIAVTYEDGDGTIDLVVGDTTGNAATATALETARAIAVSGDVVGTANFDGTAGISISTTIQANSVALGTDTTGDYVGTITGGTGVTSTAATSGEGTTHSLSIGQDVSTSADVTFADIAATDLTLSGNLTVNGTTTTAASTNTVITDRLIELGNGTSGTPANDMGLVFERGSSDNVFIGWDESADVVTIGTGSFTGASTGDLTHTVANFTAGVGTFASLDISGNADIDGTMEADAYTVDGTALNEYIADTVGAMVSSNTESGITVAYEDGDNTLDFTIGTLNQDTTGLAGTATALATARTIGGVSFDGTANINLPGVNTSGNQNTSGTSAGLSGTPNISVGTIASGAITITNATNAGGTARNIYQSTSAPGSSDGAVGDLWVLYS
;
A
#
# COMPACT_ATOMS: atom_id res chain seq x y z
N THR A 1 -106.19 110.22 51.04
CA THR A 1 -105.05 109.47 50.48
C THR A 1 -105.37 108.01 50.63
N GLY A 2 -105.74 107.36 49.52
CA GLY A 2 -106.18 105.97 49.53
C GLY A 2 -105.00 105.03 49.34
N ASN A 3 -104.75 104.20 50.33
CA ASN A 3 -103.94 103.01 50.26
C ASN A 3 -104.89 101.82 50.07
N THR A 4 -104.58 100.97 49.11
CA THR A 4 -105.37 99.77 48.75
C THR A 4 -104.58 98.57 49.24
N GLU A 5 -104.74 98.21 50.50
CA GLU A 5 -104.24 96.96 51.03
C GLU A 5 -105.14 95.81 50.57
N THR A 6 -104.56 94.82 49.87
CA THR A 6 -105.24 93.58 49.46
C THR A 6 -104.96 92.46 50.46
N ASN A 7 -105.88 91.49 50.58
CA ASN A 7 -105.81 90.34 51.51
C ASN A 7 -105.90 90.65 53.02
N ILE A 8 -106.64 91.69 53.41
CA ILE A 8 -107.06 91.91 54.80
C ILE A 8 -108.58 91.79 54.86
N ALA A 9 -109.09 90.89 55.69
CA ALA A 9 -110.52 90.79 55.99
C ALA A 9 -110.82 91.67 57.21
N VAL A 10 -111.81 92.56 57.07
CA VAL A 10 -112.19 93.51 58.11
C VAL A 10 -113.62 93.24 58.53
N THR A 11 -113.82 92.93 59.80
CA THR A 11 -115.14 92.72 60.40
C THR A 11 -115.36 93.70 61.54
N TYR A 12 -116.57 94.26 61.62
CA TYR A 12 -116.99 95.14 62.71
C TYR A 12 -117.91 94.35 63.64
N GLU A 13 -117.45 94.10 64.86
CA GLU A 13 -118.22 93.44 65.90
C GLU A 13 -118.87 94.51 66.78
N ASP A 14 -120.20 94.52 66.86
CA ASP A 14 -120.94 95.58 67.56
C ASP A 14 -120.78 95.52 69.10
N GLY A 15 -120.32 94.37 69.61
CA GLY A 15 -120.25 94.06 71.04
C GLY A 15 -119.10 94.73 71.80
N ASP A 16 -118.00 95.09 71.14
CA ASP A 16 -116.86 95.78 71.77
C ASP A 16 -116.48 97.12 71.11
N GLY A 17 -117.13 97.46 69.99
CA GLY A 17 -116.96 98.74 69.32
C GLY A 17 -115.62 98.91 68.60
N THR A 18 -114.88 97.83 68.35
CA THR A 18 -113.60 97.86 67.63
C THR A 18 -113.68 97.19 66.26
N ILE A 19 -112.83 97.64 65.32
CA ILE A 19 -112.63 97.01 64.01
C ILE A 19 -111.46 96.04 64.15
N ASP A 20 -111.69 94.76 63.87
CA ASP A 20 -110.62 93.76 63.89
C ASP A 20 -110.06 93.56 62.47
N LEU A 21 -108.72 93.59 62.34
CA LEU A 21 -108.02 93.44 61.06
C LEU A 21 -107.22 92.14 61.05
N VAL A 22 -107.69 91.15 60.29
CA VAL A 22 -106.94 89.91 60.07
C VAL A 22 -106.21 89.99 58.73
N VAL A 23 -104.87 90.02 58.78
CA VAL A 23 -104.02 89.94 57.58
C VAL A 23 -103.89 88.47 57.17
N GLY A 24 -104.22 88.13 55.92
CA GLY A 24 -104.08 86.77 55.41
C GLY A 24 -102.61 86.34 55.36
N ASP A 25 -102.30 85.15 55.89
CA ASP A 25 -100.97 84.55 55.84
C ASP A 25 -100.46 84.43 54.40
N THR A 26 -99.14 84.50 54.23
CA THR A 26 -98.49 84.37 52.92
C THR A 26 -98.84 83.04 52.26
N THR A 27 -99.65 83.08 51.19
CA THR A 27 -100.03 81.87 50.44
C THR A 27 -98.86 81.43 49.56
N GLY A 28 -98.06 80.50 50.07
CA GLY A 28 -96.98 79.81 49.34
C GLY A 28 -96.09 78.98 50.28
N ASN A 29 -95.37 77.99 49.73
CA ASN A 29 -94.56 77.04 50.52
C ASN A 29 -93.42 77.67 51.35
N ALA A 30 -93.13 78.97 51.21
CA ALA A 30 -92.00 79.59 51.90
C ALA A 30 -92.13 79.64 53.43
N ALA A 31 -93.35 79.76 53.98
CA ALA A 31 -93.57 79.88 55.42
C ALA A 31 -93.59 78.53 56.16
N THR A 32 -93.78 77.40 55.45
CA THR A 32 -93.97 76.06 56.04
C THR A 32 -93.15 74.94 55.37
N ALA A 33 -92.24 75.26 54.45
CA ALA A 33 -91.44 74.26 53.74
C ALA A 33 -90.60 73.42 54.70
N THR A 34 -91.10 72.23 55.00
CA THR A 34 -90.39 71.16 55.72
C THR A 34 -89.73 70.18 54.75
N ALA A 35 -90.10 70.23 53.45
CA ALA A 35 -89.57 69.42 52.36
C ALA A 35 -89.58 70.18 51.03
N LEU A 36 -88.79 69.71 50.05
CA LEU A 36 -88.89 70.09 48.64
C LEU A 36 -90.18 69.50 48.05
N GLU A 37 -90.92 70.31 47.30
CA GLU A 37 -92.15 69.88 46.61
C GLU A 37 -91.93 68.69 45.66
N THR A 38 -90.73 68.57 45.10
CA THR A 38 -90.31 67.40 44.33
C THR A 38 -88.94 66.96 44.79
N ALA A 39 -88.84 65.75 45.31
CA ALA A 39 -87.57 65.14 45.68
C ALA A 39 -86.64 65.10 44.46
N ARG A 40 -85.36 65.43 44.66
CA ARG A 40 -84.36 65.46 43.59
C ARG A 40 -83.43 64.27 43.74
N ALA A 41 -83.26 63.52 42.66
CA ALA A 41 -82.25 62.46 42.60
C ALA A 41 -80.86 63.10 42.65
N ILE A 42 -80.11 62.78 43.69
CA ILE A 42 -78.71 63.14 43.82
C ILE A 42 -77.91 61.91 43.38
N ALA A 43 -77.21 62.04 42.26
CA ALA A 43 -76.42 60.96 41.68
C ALA A 43 -74.93 61.24 41.82
N VAL A 44 -74.17 60.17 42.09
CA VAL A 44 -72.71 60.11 42.00
C VAL A 44 -72.37 59.28 40.76
N SER A 45 -71.46 59.77 39.92
CA SER A 45 -71.01 59.15 38.67
C SER A 45 -69.49 59.06 38.60
N GLY A 46 -68.96 58.23 37.69
CA GLY A 46 -67.53 57.86 37.62
C GLY A 46 -67.32 56.44 38.14
N ASP A 47 -66.16 56.13 38.71
CA ASP A 47 -65.82 54.76 39.12
C ASP A 47 -66.70 54.24 40.26
N VAL A 48 -67.17 55.16 41.11
CA VAL A 48 -68.18 54.92 42.13
C VAL A 48 -69.51 55.49 41.63
N VAL A 49 -70.53 54.64 41.50
CA VAL A 49 -71.88 55.05 41.08
C VAL A 49 -72.90 54.83 42.19
N GLY A 50 -73.88 55.72 42.30
CA GLY A 50 -74.99 55.59 43.23
C GLY A 50 -75.98 56.74 43.06
N THR A 51 -77.25 56.53 43.42
CA THR A 51 -78.26 57.59 43.38
C THR A 51 -79.28 57.42 44.49
N ALA A 52 -79.74 58.51 45.07
CA ALA A 52 -80.87 58.52 46.00
C ALA A 52 -81.62 59.86 45.93
N ASN A 53 -82.89 59.87 46.31
CA ASN A 53 -83.74 61.06 46.24
C ASN A 53 -83.67 61.85 47.56
N PHE A 54 -83.45 63.17 47.48
CA PHE A 54 -83.44 64.10 48.61
C PHE A 54 -84.63 65.06 48.54
N ASP A 55 -85.36 65.21 49.65
CA ASP A 55 -86.44 66.19 49.80
C ASP A 55 -86.23 67.14 50.99
N GLY A 56 -85.14 67.07 51.75
CA GLY A 56 -84.87 68.00 52.86
C GLY A 56 -85.56 67.68 54.19
N THR A 57 -86.41 66.64 54.26
CA THR A 57 -87.08 66.25 55.52
C THR A 57 -86.13 65.59 56.54
N ALA A 58 -85.07 64.93 56.06
CA ALA A 58 -84.02 64.30 56.85
C ALA A 58 -82.70 64.26 56.06
N GLY A 59 -81.60 63.86 56.70
CA GLY A 59 -80.34 63.59 56.00
C GLY A 59 -80.47 62.46 54.97
N ILE A 60 -79.72 62.53 53.87
CA ILE A 60 -79.72 61.52 52.80
C ILE A 60 -78.52 60.57 52.91
N SER A 61 -78.75 59.29 52.64
CA SER A 61 -77.70 58.28 52.41
C SER A 61 -77.78 57.78 50.97
N ILE A 62 -76.68 57.86 50.22
CA ILE A 62 -76.58 57.31 48.86
C ILE A 62 -75.82 56.00 48.95
N SER A 63 -76.48 54.87 48.65
CA SER A 63 -75.79 53.60 48.50
C SER A 63 -74.99 53.63 47.20
N THR A 64 -73.68 53.46 47.29
CA THR A 64 -72.80 53.45 46.12
C THR A 64 -72.21 52.06 45.87
N THR A 65 -71.85 51.80 44.62
CA THR A 65 -71.13 50.60 44.18
C THR A 65 -69.97 51.02 43.28
N ILE A 66 -68.85 50.33 43.36
CA ILE A 66 -67.78 50.46 42.37
C ILE A 66 -68.21 49.73 41.10
N GLN A 67 -68.06 50.36 39.94
CA GLN A 67 -68.38 49.74 38.66
C GLN A 67 -67.37 48.63 38.33
N ALA A 68 -67.79 47.66 37.52
CA ALA A 68 -66.88 46.61 37.07
C ALA A 68 -65.76 47.22 36.22
N ASN A 69 -64.50 46.85 36.51
CA ASN A 69 -63.30 47.30 35.80
C ASN A 69 -63.11 48.83 35.75
N SER A 70 -63.72 49.59 36.65
CA SER A 70 -63.61 51.05 36.63
C SER A 70 -62.39 51.58 37.37
N VAL A 71 -61.78 50.79 38.24
CA VAL A 71 -60.61 51.19 39.00
C VAL A 71 -59.35 50.84 38.23
N ALA A 72 -58.62 51.84 37.73
CA ALA A 72 -57.35 51.61 37.04
C ALA A 72 -56.22 51.34 38.04
N LEU A 73 -55.68 50.12 38.03
CA LEU A 73 -54.56 49.73 38.89
C LEU A 73 -53.32 50.63 38.62
N GLY A 74 -52.62 51.02 39.69
CA GLY A 74 -51.45 51.89 39.63
C GLY A 74 -51.74 53.37 39.37
N THR A 75 -53.01 53.75 39.14
CA THR A 75 -53.42 55.16 38.94
C THR A 75 -54.44 55.60 39.97
N ASP A 76 -55.51 54.80 40.15
CA ASP A 76 -56.60 55.07 41.08
C ASP A 76 -56.47 54.28 42.40
N THR A 77 -55.51 53.37 42.46
CA THR A 77 -55.17 52.54 43.62
C THR A 77 -53.79 52.90 44.16
N THR A 78 -53.59 52.64 45.45
CA THR A 78 -52.27 52.67 46.10
C THR A 78 -52.14 51.42 46.96
N GLY A 79 -50.99 50.73 46.90
CA GLY A 79 -50.70 49.52 47.68
C GLY A 79 -50.18 48.34 46.85
N ASP A 80 -50.14 47.16 47.48
CA ASP A 80 -49.55 45.93 46.95
C ASP A 80 -50.63 44.90 46.60
N TYR A 81 -51.26 45.03 45.44
CA TYR A 81 -52.31 44.09 44.99
C TYR A 81 -51.75 42.83 44.33
N VAL A 82 -50.49 42.87 43.88
CA VAL A 82 -49.70 41.66 43.59
C VAL A 82 -48.98 41.29 44.88
N GLY A 83 -49.31 40.12 45.43
CA GLY A 83 -48.66 39.59 46.62
C GLY A 83 -47.16 39.43 46.43
N THR A 84 -46.40 39.31 47.52
CA THR A 84 -44.94 39.34 47.45
C THR A 84 -44.37 38.23 46.54
N ILE A 85 -43.69 38.59 45.46
CA ILE A 85 -43.00 37.65 44.57
C ILE A 85 -41.51 37.66 44.94
N THR A 86 -41.16 36.79 45.89
CA THR A 86 -39.77 36.52 46.28
C THR A 86 -39.30 35.26 45.59
N GLY A 87 -38.20 35.35 44.84
CA GLY A 87 -37.54 34.15 44.35
C GLY A 87 -36.97 33.34 45.52
N GLY A 88 -37.16 32.03 45.51
CA GLY A 88 -36.55 31.13 46.48
C GLY A 88 -35.03 31.10 46.34
N THR A 89 -34.35 30.25 47.14
CA THR A 89 -32.91 30.02 46.96
C THR A 89 -32.62 29.59 45.52
N GLY A 90 -31.88 30.43 44.79
CA GLY A 90 -31.54 30.22 43.38
C GLY A 90 -32.50 30.70 42.33
N VAL A 91 -33.58 31.36 42.73
CA VAL A 91 -34.41 32.14 41.84
C VAL A 91 -34.25 33.62 42.20
N THR A 92 -33.85 34.44 41.24
CA THR A 92 -33.76 35.89 41.39
C THR A 92 -35.07 36.52 40.89
N SER A 93 -35.67 37.39 41.70
CA SER A 93 -36.74 38.29 41.27
C SER A 93 -36.13 39.67 40.98
N THR A 94 -36.24 40.18 39.76
CA THR A 94 -35.53 41.41 39.34
C THR A 94 -36.31 42.71 39.58
N ALA A 95 -37.54 42.64 40.10
CA ALA A 95 -38.40 43.79 40.37
C ALA A 95 -38.61 43.99 41.88
N ALA A 96 -39.33 45.07 42.25
CA ALA A 96 -39.83 45.26 43.61
C ALA A 96 -40.56 43.99 44.06
N THR A 97 -40.37 43.61 45.32
CA THR A 97 -40.95 42.37 45.88
C THR A 97 -42.47 42.41 45.88
N SER A 98 -43.08 43.58 45.74
CA SER A 98 -44.52 43.84 45.63
C SER A 98 -44.75 45.18 44.90
N GLY A 99 -45.98 45.44 44.47
CA GLY A 99 -46.41 46.75 43.95
C GLY A 99 -47.14 46.69 42.61
N GLU A 100 -48.05 47.65 42.40
CA GLU A 100 -48.78 47.81 41.15
C GLU A 100 -47.90 48.42 40.04
N GLY A 101 -48.13 48.00 38.79
CA GLY A 101 -47.46 48.60 37.62
C GLY A 101 -46.00 48.16 37.39
N THR A 102 -45.48 47.18 38.12
CA THR A 102 -44.14 46.61 37.87
C THR A 102 -44.21 45.28 37.11
N THR A 103 -43.30 45.07 36.16
CA THR A 103 -43.13 43.77 35.51
C THR A 103 -42.23 42.89 36.36
N HIS A 104 -42.80 41.87 37.00
CA HIS A 104 -42.01 40.88 37.72
C HIS A 104 -41.33 39.91 36.75
N SER A 105 -40.03 39.67 36.93
CA SER A 105 -39.30 38.62 36.22
C SER A 105 -38.59 37.72 37.21
N LEU A 106 -38.64 36.41 36.96
CA LEU A 106 -37.95 35.38 37.72
C LEU A 106 -36.85 34.78 36.84
N SER A 107 -35.62 34.72 37.34
CA SER A 107 -34.48 34.12 36.64
C SER A 107 -33.73 33.18 37.57
N ILE A 108 -33.00 32.22 36.99
CA ILE A 108 -32.11 31.32 37.75
C ILE A 108 -30.70 31.58 37.25
N GLY A 109 -29.90 32.28 38.07
CA GLY A 109 -28.54 32.70 37.73
C GLY A 109 -27.44 31.86 38.36
N GLN A 110 -27.79 30.70 38.91
CA GLN A 110 -26.89 29.82 39.65
C GLN A 110 -27.16 28.36 39.31
N ASP A 111 -26.26 27.48 39.78
CA ASP A 111 -26.40 26.04 39.61
C ASP A 111 -27.75 25.56 40.18
N VAL A 112 -28.48 24.82 39.36
CA VAL A 112 -29.76 24.21 39.73
C VAL A 112 -29.50 22.78 40.18
N SER A 113 -29.73 22.49 41.46
CA SER A 113 -29.78 21.12 41.96
C SER A 113 -31.22 20.64 41.96
N THR A 114 -31.49 19.55 41.24
CA THR A 114 -32.78 18.84 41.28
C THR A 114 -32.60 17.47 41.90
N SER A 115 -33.60 16.99 42.62
CA SER A 115 -33.61 15.63 43.19
C SER A 115 -34.17 14.57 42.22
N ALA A 116 -34.65 15.01 41.06
CA ALA A 116 -35.21 14.18 40.00
C ALA A 116 -34.64 14.62 38.64
N ASP A 117 -34.76 13.74 37.65
CA ASP A 117 -34.35 14.01 36.28
C ASP A 117 -35.16 15.17 35.69
N VAL A 118 -34.48 16.05 34.96
CA VAL A 118 -35.09 17.18 34.26
C VAL A 118 -35.22 16.81 32.78
N THR A 119 -36.42 16.96 32.23
CA THR A 119 -36.64 16.86 30.79
C THR A 119 -36.67 18.26 30.18
N PHE A 120 -35.73 18.54 29.29
CA PHE A 120 -35.73 19.75 28.47
C PHE A 120 -36.30 19.42 27.10
N ALA A 121 -37.13 20.31 26.55
CA ALA A 121 -37.60 20.17 25.17
C ALA A 121 -36.47 20.44 24.16
N ASP A 122 -35.57 21.37 24.49
CA ASP A 122 -34.37 21.70 23.76
C ASP A 122 -33.29 22.20 24.74
N ILE A 123 -32.01 22.00 24.39
CA ILE A 123 -30.86 22.45 25.17
C ILE A 123 -29.97 23.29 24.25
N ALA A 124 -30.12 24.61 24.32
CA ALA A 124 -29.24 25.56 23.65
C ALA A 124 -28.16 26.05 24.62
N ALA A 125 -27.00 25.41 24.63
CA ALA A 125 -25.85 25.78 25.46
C ALA A 125 -24.62 26.09 24.59
N THR A 126 -23.80 27.06 25.01
CA THR A 126 -22.50 27.31 24.36
C THR A 126 -21.54 26.15 24.63
N ASP A 127 -21.47 25.73 25.89
CA ASP A 127 -20.70 24.57 26.34
C ASP A 127 -21.62 23.62 27.11
N LEU A 128 -21.49 22.32 26.85
CA LEU A 128 -22.17 21.27 27.59
C LEU A 128 -21.13 20.33 28.18
N THR A 129 -21.11 20.21 29.51
CA THR A 129 -20.31 19.19 30.21
C THR A 129 -21.26 18.14 30.77
N LEU A 130 -21.10 16.88 30.34
CA LEU A 130 -21.82 15.74 30.87
C LEU A 130 -20.85 14.87 31.67
N SER A 131 -21.06 14.78 32.98
CA SER A 131 -20.22 13.97 33.87
C SER A 131 -20.60 12.48 33.88
N GLY A 132 -21.81 12.17 33.40
CA GLY A 132 -22.33 10.81 33.31
C GLY A 132 -22.32 10.26 31.89
N ASN A 133 -23.14 9.23 31.68
CA ASN A 133 -23.30 8.62 30.37
C ASN A 133 -24.21 9.45 29.48
N LEU A 134 -23.88 9.50 28.18
CA LEU A 134 -24.80 9.95 27.15
C LEU A 134 -25.53 8.74 26.57
N THR A 135 -26.86 8.80 26.50
CA THR A 135 -27.68 7.84 25.74
C THR A 135 -28.55 8.65 24.80
N VAL A 136 -28.50 8.31 23.51
CA VAL A 136 -29.27 8.99 22.45
C VAL A 136 -30.25 8.00 21.86
N ASN A 137 -31.55 8.22 22.09
CA ASN A 137 -32.62 7.37 21.56
C ASN A 137 -33.10 7.82 20.16
N GLY A 138 -32.55 8.91 19.64
CA GLY A 138 -32.78 9.37 18.26
C GLY A 138 -32.05 8.50 17.24
N THR A 139 -32.38 8.68 15.97
CA THR A 139 -31.78 7.92 14.85
C THR A 139 -30.42 8.47 14.40
N THR A 140 -30.00 9.64 14.91
CA THR A 140 -28.81 10.34 14.44
C THR A 140 -28.14 11.09 15.58
N THR A 141 -26.81 11.03 15.62
CA THR A 141 -25.96 11.90 16.44
C THR A 141 -25.02 12.63 15.49
N THR A 142 -25.07 13.97 15.46
CA THR A 142 -24.20 14.78 14.60
C THR A 142 -23.14 15.48 15.44
N ALA A 143 -21.87 15.14 15.24
CA ALA A 143 -20.74 15.79 15.90
C ALA A 143 -20.01 16.73 14.92
N ALA A 144 -20.50 17.96 14.77
CA ALA A 144 -19.89 18.98 13.91
C ALA A 144 -18.72 19.70 14.62
N SER A 145 -17.69 18.94 15.02
CA SER A 145 -16.51 19.47 15.70
C SER A 145 -15.29 19.44 14.77
N THR A 146 -14.28 20.27 15.04
CA THR A 146 -12.99 20.19 14.32
C THR A 146 -12.23 18.92 14.68
N ASN A 147 -12.34 18.46 15.93
CA ASN A 147 -11.68 17.26 16.43
C ASN A 147 -12.62 16.50 17.38
N THR A 148 -12.66 15.18 17.24
CA THR A 148 -13.29 14.27 18.18
C THR A 148 -12.22 13.39 18.81
N VAL A 149 -12.13 13.40 20.15
CA VAL A 149 -11.23 12.51 20.89
C VAL A 149 -12.07 11.39 21.49
N ILE A 150 -11.79 10.15 21.07
CA ILE A 150 -12.41 8.93 21.62
C ILE A 150 -11.30 8.20 22.38
N THR A 151 -11.48 8.08 23.69
CA THR A 151 -10.53 7.36 24.57
C THR A 151 -10.76 5.86 24.56
N ASP A 152 -11.90 5.42 24.02
CA ASP A 152 -12.22 4.00 23.90
C ASP A 152 -11.26 3.32 22.92
N ARG A 153 -10.87 2.10 23.29
CA ARG A 153 -9.98 1.27 22.46
C ARG A 153 -10.73 0.60 21.31
N LEU A 154 -12.05 0.50 21.42
CA LEU A 154 -12.94 -0.15 20.48
C LEU A 154 -14.08 0.79 20.15
N ILE A 155 -14.46 0.80 18.87
CA ILE A 155 -15.69 1.43 18.39
C ILE A 155 -16.55 0.28 17.86
N GLU A 156 -17.67 0.03 18.51
CA GLU A 156 -18.59 -1.03 18.11
C GLU A 156 -19.58 -0.49 17.06
N LEU A 157 -19.62 -1.13 15.90
CA LEU A 157 -20.55 -0.82 14.82
C LEU A 157 -21.54 -1.98 14.66
N GLY A 158 -22.76 -1.70 14.24
CA GLY A 158 -23.79 -2.73 14.00
C GLY A 158 -24.37 -3.40 15.25
N ASN A 159 -24.13 -2.86 16.45
CA ASN A 159 -24.66 -3.41 17.70
C ASN A 159 -26.20 -3.55 17.64
N GLY A 160 -26.72 -4.67 18.12
CA GLY A 160 -28.15 -4.98 18.12
C GLY A 160 -28.69 -5.57 16.82
N THR A 161 -27.86 -5.78 15.79
CA THR A 161 -28.25 -6.52 14.58
C THR A 161 -28.65 -7.96 14.94
N SER A 162 -29.78 -8.44 14.37
CA SER A 162 -30.31 -9.79 14.60
C SER A 162 -30.67 -10.46 13.28
N GLY A 163 -30.47 -11.77 13.16
CA GLY A 163 -30.65 -12.51 11.91
C GLY A 163 -29.35 -12.53 11.07
N THR A 164 -29.48 -12.81 9.77
CA THR A 164 -28.36 -12.66 8.82
C THR A 164 -28.15 -11.17 8.55
N PRO A 165 -26.96 -10.60 8.81
CA PRO A 165 -26.70 -9.22 8.42
C PRO A 165 -26.79 -9.07 6.89
N ALA A 166 -27.11 -7.88 6.43
CA ALA A 166 -27.41 -7.62 5.02
C ALA A 166 -26.95 -6.23 4.55
N ASN A 167 -26.19 -5.53 5.38
CA ASN A 167 -25.70 -4.19 5.09
C ASN A 167 -24.22 -4.14 5.43
N ASP A 168 -23.47 -3.41 4.62
CA ASP A 168 -22.08 -3.12 4.92
C ASP A 168 -21.94 -2.27 6.18
N MET A 169 -20.79 -2.41 6.85
CA MET A 169 -20.47 -1.65 8.06
C MET A 169 -19.04 -1.14 8.02
N GLY A 170 -18.81 0.11 8.41
CA GLY A 170 -17.47 0.67 8.43
C GLY A 170 -17.43 2.18 8.58
N LEU A 171 -16.34 2.75 8.10
CA LEU A 171 -16.06 4.18 8.11
C LEU A 171 -16.13 4.74 6.69
N VAL A 172 -16.84 5.86 6.54
CA VAL A 172 -16.89 6.63 5.29
C VAL A 172 -16.10 7.92 5.47
N PHE A 173 -15.18 8.18 4.55
CA PHE A 173 -14.39 9.40 4.49
C PHE A 173 -14.88 10.24 3.30
N GLU A 174 -15.61 11.31 3.62
CA GLU A 174 -16.13 12.26 2.63
C GLU A 174 -14.99 13.09 2.01
N ARG A 175 -14.92 13.14 0.67
CA ARG A 175 -13.83 13.79 -0.09
C ARG A 175 -14.33 14.90 -1.01
N GLY A 176 -15.51 15.45 -0.74
CA GLY A 176 -16.09 16.55 -1.51
C GLY A 176 -16.74 16.07 -2.79
N SER A 177 -16.24 16.50 -3.95
CA SER A 177 -16.82 16.16 -5.27
C SER A 177 -16.25 14.89 -5.92
N SER A 178 -15.22 14.29 -5.32
CA SER A 178 -14.67 13.01 -5.74
C SER A 178 -15.34 11.87 -4.99
N ASP A 179 -15.17 10.65 -5.47
CA ASP A 179 -15.60 9.45 -4.75
C ASP A 179 -15.00 9.40 -3.33
N ASN A 180 -15.88 9.10 -2.39
CA ASN A 180 -15.59 8.93 -0.97
C ASN A 180 -14.88 7.60 -0.74
N VAL A 181 -14.17 7.47 0.38
CA VAL A 181 -13.48 6.23 0.74
C VAL A 181 -14.31 5.49 1.78
N PHE A 182 -14.45 4.18 1.60
CA PHE A 182 -15.00 3.25 2.58
C PHE A 182 -13.89 2.34 3.08
N ILE A 183 -13.87 2.14 4.40
CA ILE A 183 -13.06 1.10 5.05
C ILE A 183 -14.03 0.32 5.93
N GLY A 184 -14.28 -0.93 5.61
CA GLY A 184 -15.28 -1.70 6.34
C GLY A 184 -15.48 -3.11 5.84
N TRP A 185 -16.45 -3.77 6.46
CA TRP A 185 -16.93 -5.09 6.06
C TRP A 185 -17.96 -4.94 4.95
N ASP A 186 -17.72 -5.62 3.83
CA ASP A 186 -18.69 -5.83 2.75
C ASP A 186 -19.43 -7.13 3.01
N GLU A 187 -20.71 -7.03 3.33
CA GLU A 187 -21.54 -8.17 3.70
C GLU A 187 -21.89 -9.03 2.48
N SER A 188 -21.95 -8.42 1.29
CA SER A 188 -22.25 -9.14 0.05
C SER A 188 -21.09 -10.02 -0.42
N ALA A 189 -19.86 -9.63 -0.07
CA ALA A 189 -18.62 -10.32 -0.43
C ALA A 189 -17.97 -11.09 0.74
N ASP A 190 -18.48 -10.95 1.97
CA ASP A 190 -17.94 -11.54 3.20
C ASP A 190 -16.46 -11.19 3.46
N VAL A 191 -16.06 -9.95 3.17
CA VAL A 191 -14.66 -9.51 3.30
C VAL A 191 -14.53 -8.09 3.85
N VAL A 192 -13.41 -7.82 4.51
CA VAL A 192 -12.98 -6.44 4.77
C VAL A 192 -12.45 -5.83 3.48
N THR A 193 -12.95 -4.66 3.12
CA THR A 193 -12.58 -3.93 1.91
C THR A 193 -12.17 -2.50 2.21
N ILE A 194 -11.31 -1.97 1.34
CA ILE A 194 -11.03 -0.55 1.23
C ILE A 194 -11.37 -0.17 -0.20
N GLY A 195 -12.30 0.76 -0.37
CA GLY A 195 -12.81 1.10 -1.69
C GLY A 195 -13.24 2.54 -1.83
N THR A 196 -13.47 2.96 -3.07
CA THR A 196 -14.03 4.28 -3.39
C THR A 196 -15.39 4.16 -4.08
N GLY A 197 -16.29 5.10 -3.77
CA GLY A 197 -17.60 5.19 -4.43
C GLY A 197 -18.34 6.48 -4.06
N SER A 198 -19.61 6.57 -4.47
CA SER A 198 -20.45 7.75 -4.26
C SER A 198 -21.30 7.72 -2.99
N PHE A 199 -21.08 6.73 -2.11
CA PHE A 199 -21.75 6.59 -0.82
C PHE A 199 -21.39 7.74 0.12
N THR A 200 -22.28 8.04 1.06
CA THR A 200 -22.03 9.03 2.12
C THR A 200 -22.20 8.41 3.51
N GLY A 201 -21.90 9.16 4.57
CA GLY A 201 -22.23 8.75 5.94
C GLY A 201 -23.73 8.48 6.20
N ALA A 202 -24.63 8.85 5.28
CA ALA A 202 -26.05 8.52 5.33
C ALA A 202 -26.43 7.30 4.45
N SER A 203 -25.51 6.76 3.65
CA SER A 203 -25.74 5.57 2.84
C SER A 203 -25.91 4.33 3.73
N THR A 204 -26.73 3.38 3.28
CA THR A 204 -27.06 2.13 3.98
C THR A 204 -27.19 1.01 2.95
N GLY A 205 -27.23 -0.25 3.41
CA GLY A 205 -27.26 -1.43 2.54
C GLY A 205 -25.88 -1.84 2.04
N ASP A 206 -25.86 -2.65 0.99
CA ASP A 206 -24.64 -3.03 0.26
C ASP A 206 -24.09 -1.83 -0.52
N LEU A 207 -22.84 -1.43 -0.24
CA LEU A 207 -22.21 -0.28 -0.85
C LEU A 207 -21.45 -0.70 -2.11
N THR A 208 -21.91 -0.25 -3.27
CA THR A 208 -21.14 -0.38 -4.51
C THR A 208 -19.86 0.45 -4.43
N HIS A 209 -18.71 -0.20 -4.52
CA HIS A 209 -17.41 0.44 -4.49
C HIS A 209 -16.44 -0.18 -5.50
N THR A 210 -15.41 0.57 -5.85
CA THR A 210 -14.23 0.06 -6.55
C THR A 210 -13.13 -0.14 -5.53
N VAL A 211 -12.52 -1.34 -5.48
CA VAL A 211 -11.41 -1.62 -4.57
C VAL A 211 -10.28 -0.63 -4.80
N ALA A 212 -9.81 -0.01 -3.72
CA ALA A 212 -8.74 0.98 -3.75
C ALA A 212 -7.40 0.33 -3.40
N ASN A 213 -6.31 0.97 -3.84
CA ASN A 213 -4.96 0.56 -3.46
C ASN A 213 -4.71 0.82 -1.97
N PHE A 214 -3.93 -0.07 -1.34
CA PHE A 214 -3.49 0.07 0.05
C PHE A 214 -1.96 0.19 0.12
N THR A 215 -1.46 1.20 0.82
CA THR A 215 -0.02 1.42 1.03
C THR A 215 0.32 1.22 2.50
N ALA A 216 1.28 0.35 2.80
CA ALA A 216 1.85 0.13 4.12
C ALA A 216 3.38 0.07 4.04
N GLY A 217 4.07 0.42 5.14
CA GLY A 217 5.54 0.30 5.20
C GLY A 217 6.01 -1.16 5.25
N VAL A 218 5.40 -1.97 6.11
CA VAL A 218 5.65 -3.42 6.23
C VAL A 218 4.31 -4.12 6.44
N GLY A 219 4.04 -5.15 5.65
CA GLY A 219 2.93 -6.08 5.87
C GLY A 219 3.41 -7.32 6.64
N THR A 220 2.65 -7.78 7.63
CA THR A 220 2.90 -9.05 8.32
C THR A 220 1.62 -9.86 8.28
N PHE A 221 1.65 -10.97 7.55
CA PHE A 221 0.49 -11.86 7.34
C PHE A 221 0.85 -13.27 7.79
N ALA A 222 -0.07 -13.96 8.45
CA ALA A 222 0.14 -15.37 8.82
C ALA A 222 0.18 -16.29 7.59
N SER A 223 -0.64 -15.95 6.58
CA SER A 223 -0.64 -16.55 5.25
C SER A 223 -1.07 -15.48 4.26
N LEU A 224 -0.49 -15.50 3.08
CA LEU A 224 -0.86 -14.63 1.97
C LEU A 224 -1.27 -15.51 0.80
N ASP A 225 -2.51 -15.37 0.35
CA ASP A 225 -3.00 -15.98 -0.87
C ASP A 225 -3.16 -14.90 -1.94
N ILE A 226 -2.59 -15.14 -3.11
CA ILE A 226 -2.66 -14.25 -4.27
C ILE A 226 -3.18 -15.10 -5.42
N SER A 227 -4.46 -14.95 -5.75
CA SER A 227 -5.09 -15.75 -6.82
C SER A 227 -4.60 -15.39 -8.22
N GLY A 228 -4.00 -14.21 -8.37
CA GLY A 228 -3.41 -13.72 -9.61
C GLY A 228 -1.89 -13.83 -9.61
N ASN A 229 -1.23 -12.90 -10.32
CA ASN A 229 0.21 -12.78 -10.29
C ASN A 229 0.62 -11.80 -9.18
N ALA A 230 1.69 -12.13 -8.47
CA ALA A 230 2.37 -11.16 -7.62
C ALA A 230 3.27 -10.28 -8.50
N ASP A 231 3.19 -8.96 -8.34
CA ASP A 231 4.15 -8.00 -8.90
C ASP A 231 5.01 -7.45 -7.76
N ILE A 232 6.33 -7.60 -7.89
CA ILE A 232 7.32 -7.15 -6.91
C ILE A 232 8.29 -6.24 -7.68
N ASP A 233 8.18 -4.93 -7.45
CA ASP A 233 8.98 -3.90 -8.11
C ASP A 233 10.46 -3.88 -7.66
N GLY A 234 10.77 -4.57 -6.56
CA GLY A 234 12.10 -4.73 -6.00
C GLY A 234 12.62 -6.17 -6.02
N THR A 235 13.36 -6.54 -4.98
CA THR A 235 13.87 -7.91 -4.78
C THR A 235 12.96 -8.67 -3.82
N MET A 236 12.68 -9.94 -4.15
CA MET A 236 12.05 -10.87 -3.21
C MET A 236 13.13 -11.47 -2.30
N GLU A 237 13.11 -11.12 -1.03
CA GLU A 237 13.87 -11.81 0.02
C GLU A 237 12.95 -12.85 0.66
N ALA A 238 13.27 -14.14 0.50
CA ALA A 238 12.51 -15.24 1.06
C ALA A 238 13.44 -16.17 1.83
N ASP A 239 13.06 -16.56 3.05
CA ASP A 239 13.81 -17.55 3.83
C ASP A 239 13.80 -18.92 3.14
N ALA A 240 12.68 -19.25 2.47
CA ALA A 240 12.53 -20.41 1.61
C ALA A 240 11.58 -20.07 0.46
N TYR A 241 11.94 -20.47 -0.76
CA TYR A 241 11.07 -20.37 -1.93
C TYR A 241 10.83 -21.78 -2.47
N THR A 242 9.55 -22.14 -2.60
CA THR A 242 9.12 -23.44 -3.14
C THR A 242 8.22 -23.24 -4.35
N VAL A 243 8.39 -24.08 -5.35
CA VAL A 243 7.51 -24.17 -6.53
C VAL A 243 6.79 -25.51 -6.45
N ASP A 244 5.46 -25.49 -6.42
CA ASP A 244 4.60 -26.69 -6.27
C ASP A 244 4.99 -27.59 -5.08
N GLY A 245 5.49 -26.98 -4.00
CA GLY A 245 5.91 -27.68 -2.77
C GLY A 245 7.37 -28.18 -2.77
N THR A 246 8.10 -28.02 -3.88
CA THR A 246 9.52 -28.38 -4.00
C THR A 246 10.40 -27.14 -3.83
N ALA A 247 11.51 -27.23 -3.11
CA ALA A 247 12.44 -26.11 -2.96
C ALA A 247 12.96 -25.63 -4.33
N LEU A 248 13.15 -24.32 -4.51
CA LEU A 248 13.51 -23.76 -5.82
C LEU A 248 14.78 -24.36 -6.42
N ASN A 249 15.81 -24.59 -5.60
CA ASN A 249 17.06 -25.21 -6.05
C ASN A 249 16.82 -26.63 -6.59
N GLU A 250 15.99 -27.41 -5.92
CA GLU A 250 15.60 -28.76 -6.34
C GLU A 250 14.74 -28.73 -7.61
N TYR A 251 13.76 -27.83 -7.66
CA TYR A 251 12.92 -27.65 -8.84
C TYR A 251 13.76 -27.31 -10.09
N ILE A 252 14.78 -26.46 -9.93
CA ILE A 252 15.73 -26.14 -11.00
C ILE A 252 16.58 -27.36 -11.36
N ALA A 253 17.11 -28.07 -10.38
CA ALA A 253 17.92 -29.28 -10.58
C ALA A 253 17.14 -30.35 -11.35
N ASP A 254 15.92 -30.66 -10.92
CA ASP A 254 15.00 -31.58 -11.59
C ASP A 254 14.70 -31.14 -13.02
N THR A 255 14.43 -29.84 -13.22
CA THR A 255 14.14 -29.28 -14.55
C THR A 255 15.32 -29.48 -15.48
N VAL A 256 16.54 -29.15 -15.04
CA VAL A 256 17.76 -29.30 -15.84
C VAL A 256 18.08 -30.78 -16.07
N GLY A 257 17.96 -31.61 -15.04
CA GLY A 257 18.17 -33.06 -15.14
C GLY A 257 17.24 -33.71 -16.15
N ALA A 258 15.95 -33.36 -16.12
CA ALA A 258 14.97 -33.84 -17.07
C ALA A 258 15.27 -33.42 -18.52
N MET A 259 15.87 -32.24 -18.73
CA MET A 259 16.26 -31.78 -20.06
C MET A 259 17.36 -32.65 -20.69
N VAL A 260 18.24 -33.26 -19.89
CA VAL A 260 19.38 -34.05 -20.38
C VAL A 260 19.23 -35.56 -20.17
N SER A 261 18.26 -36.03 -19.38
CA SER A 261 18.07 -37.45 -19.08
C SER A 261 17.54 -38.27 -20.26
N SER A 262 16.93 -37.63 -21.26
CA SER A 262 16.45 -38.26 -22.50
C SER A 262 17.31 -37.89 -23.72
N ASN A 263 18.62 -37.75 -23.54
CA ASN A 263 19.53 -37.45 -24.65
C ASN A 263 19.49 -38.57 -25.71
N THR A 264 19.34 -38.15 -26.97
CA THR A 264 19.41 -39.02 -28.17
C THR A 264 20.69 -38.74 -28.98
N GLU A 265 21.53 -37.86 -28.44
CA GLU A 265 22.77 -37.39 -29.04
C GLU A 265 23.77 -38.55 -29.13
N SER A 266 24.36 -38.72 -30.31
CA SER A 266 25.33 -39.79 -30.58
C SER A 266 26.75 -39.28 -30.41
N GLY A 267 27.61 -40.07 -29.74
CA GLY A 267 29.03 -39.78 -29.55
C GLY A 267 29.39 -38.97 -28.30
N ILE A 268 28.39 -38.42 -27.60
CA ILE A 268 28.54 -37.76 -26.31
C ILE A 268 27.37 -38.12 -25.41
N THR A 269 27.64 -38.41 -24.15
CA THR A 269 26.62 -38.58 -23.11
C THR A 269 26.66 -37.34 -22.23
N VAL A 270 25.49 -36.75 -22.00
CA VAL A 270 25.33 -35.61 -21.08
C VAL A 270 24.46 -36.07 -19.92
N ALA A 271 24.95 -35.89 -18.70
CA ALA A 271 24.18 -36.16 -17.50
C ALA A 271 24.15 -34.89 -16.64
N TYR A 272 23.07 -34.68 -15.90
CA TYR A 272 23.08 -33.72 -14.81
C TYR A 272 23.49 -34.48 -13.55
N GLU A 273 24.54 -34.00 -12.89
CA GLU A 273 24.98 -34.52 -11.60
C GLU A 273 24.38 -33.64 -10.50
N ASP A 274 23.40 -34.20 -9.80
CA ASP A 274 22.66 -33.47 -8.77
C ASP A 274 23.54 -33.17 -7.55
N GLY A 275 24.53 -34.02 -7.27
CA GLY A 275 25.43 -33.85 -6.13
C GLY A 275 26.30 -32.59 -6.17
N ASP A 276 26.60 -32.06 -7.36
CA ASP A 276 27.39 -30.82 -7.53
C ASP A 276 26.73 -29.75 -8.42
N ASN A 277 25.49 -30.00 -8.85
CA ASN A 277 24.68 -29.14 -9.71
C ASN A 277 25.35 -28.79 -11.05
N THR A 278 26.08 -29.74 -11.65
CA THR A 278 26.74 -29.55 -12.94
C THR A 278 26.20 -30.46 -14.06
N LEU A 279 26.54 -30.11 -15.31
CA LEU A 279 26.34 -30.97 -16.46
C LEU A 279 27.65 -31.69 -16.78
N ASP A 280 27.63 -33.00 -16.66
CA ASP A 280 28.74 -33.88 -16.98
C ASP A 280 28.68 -34.34 -18.43
N PHE A 281 29.81 -34.16 -19.12
CA PHE A 281 29.97 -34.55 -20.52
C PHE A 281 30.97 -35.71 -20.61
N THR A 282 30.48 -36.87 -20.99
CA THR A 282 31.31 -38.04 -21.26
C THR A 282 31.38 -38.32 -22.75
N ILE A 283 32.59 -38.33 -23.31
CA ILE A 283 32.84 -38.68 -24.72
C ILE A 283 33.36 -40.12 -24.76
N GLY A 284 32.51 -41.06 -25.17
CA GLY A 284 32.84 -42.50 -25.12
C GLY A 284 34.03 -42.90 -26.01
N THR A 285 34.20 -42.24 -27.16
CA THR A 285 35.38 -42.41 -28.04
C THR A 285 35.80 -41.07 -28.59
N LEU A 286 37.01 -40.63 -28.25
CA LEU A 286 37.61 -39.40 -28.79
C LEU A 286 38.17 -39.66 -30.20
N ASN A 287 37.28 -39.81 -31.19
CA ASN A 287 37.63 -39.85 -32.62
C ASN A 287 37.60 -38.43 -33.22
N GLN A 288 38.30 -37.48 -32.60
CA GLN A 288 38.56 -36.20 -33.23
C GLN A 288 39.75 -36.33 -34.18
N ASP A 289 39.80 -35.47 -35.20
CA ASP A 289 41.02 -35.20 -35.96
C ASP A 289 42.08 -34.64 -34.99
N THR A 290 42.76 -35.51 -34.25
CA THR A 290 44.10 -35.20 -33.77
C THR A 290 44.89 -34.88 -35.04
N THR A 291 45.51 -33.71 -35.14
CA THR A 291 46.16 -33.20 -36.36
C THR A 291 47.39 -34.02 -36.78
N GLY A 292 47.23 -35.33 -37.07
CA GLY A 292 48.26 -36.30 -37.40
C GLY A 292 47.74 -37.71 -37.73
N LEU A 293 48.63 -38.58 -38.22
CA LEU A 293 48.37 -39.96 -38.69
C LEU A 293 48.31 -41.01 -37.56
N ALA A 294 48.12 -40.60 -36.30
CA ALA A 294 48.32 -41.46 -35.13
C ALA A 294 47.35 -42.65 -35.06
N GLY A 295 46.09 -42.46 -35.43
CA GLY A 295 45.05 -43.50 -35.34
C GLY A 295 45.14 -44.60 -36.41
N THR A 296 45.80 -44.35 -37.54
CA THR A 296 45.82 -45.27 -38.71
C THR A 296 47.21 -45.73 -39.13
N ALA A 297 48.26 -45.36 -38.39
CA ALA A 297 49.64 -45.82 -38.59
C ALA A 297 49.86 -47.32 -38.21
N THR A 298 48.97 -48.21 -38.66
CA THR A 298 49.09 -49.66 -38.48
C THR A 298 50.20 -50.27 -39.34
N ALA A 299 50.65 -49.56 -40.37
CA ALA A 299 51.68 -50.03 -41.30
C ALA A 299 53.02 -50.35 -40.61
N LEU A 300 53.40 -49.57 -39.59
CA LEU A 300 54.58 -49.78 -38.74
C LEU A 300 54.25 -50.46 -37.39
N ALA A 301 52.97 -50.66 -37.05
CA ALA A 301 52.58 -51.44 -35.87
C ALA A 301 53.09 -52.89 -35.94
N THR A 302 53.24 -53.43 -37.16
CA THR A 302 54.13 -54.57 -37.41
C THR A 302 55.38 -54.03 -38.11
N ALA A 303 56.52 -54.19 -37.46
CA ALA A 303 57.81 -53.76 -37.98
C ALA A 303 58.04 -54.33 -39.39
N ARG A 304 58.60 -53.50 -40.28
CA ARG A 304 58.96 -53.90 -41.64
C ARG A 304 60.46 -54.07 -41.74
N THR A 305 60.91 -55.09 -42.44
CA THR A 305 62.33 -55.27 -42.71
C THR A 305 62.75 -54.38 -43.88
N ILE A 306 63.63 -53.42 -43.63
CA ILE A 306 64.29 -52.60 -44.65
C ILE A 306 65.74 -53.07 -44.69
N GLY A 307 66.22 -53.55 -45.84
CA GLY A 307 67.59 -54.09 -45.97
C GLY A 307 67.91 -55.24 -44.98
N GLY A 308 66.89 -56.00 -44.57
CA GLY A 308 67.00 -57.08 -43.58
C GLY A 308 66.93 -56.65 -42.11
N VAL A 309 66.88 -55.34 -41.81
CA VAL A 309 66.74 -54.81 -40.45
C VAL A 309 65.30 -54.46 -40.15
N SER A 310 64.78 -54.90 -39.01
CA SER A 310 63.43 -54.58 -38.53
C SER A 310 63.31 -53.08 -38.20
N PHE A 311 62.29 -52.43 -38.75
CA PHE A 311 61.97 -51.02 -38.53
C PHE A 311 60.49 -50.84 -38.24
N ASP A 312 60.19 -50.33 -37.05
CA ASP A 312 58.84 -50.00 -36.55
C ASP A 312 58.66 -48.49 -36.31
N GLY A 313 59.64 -47.67 -36.73
CA GLY A 313 59.59 -46.22 -36.57
C GLY A 313 59.94 -45.72 -35.17
N THR A 314 60.30 -46.60 -34.22
CA THR A 314 60.62 -46.20 -32.83
C THR A 314 62.04 -45.62 -32.67
N ALA A 315 62.96 -45.93 -33.59
CA ALA A 315 64.32 -45.42 -33.61
C ALA A 315 64.85 -45.27 -35.05
N ASN A 316 65.93 -44.52 -35.21
CA ASN A 316 66.66 -44.47 -36.49
C ASN A 316 67.11 -45.88 -36.89
N ILE A 317 67.02 -46.20 -38.18
CA ILE A 317 67.46 -47.49 -38.71
C ILE A 317 68.98 -47.52 -38.93
N ASN A 318 69.65 -48.60 -38.53
CA ASN A 318 71.06 -48.85 -38.78
C ASN A 318 71.23 -50.02 -39.75
N LEU A 319 71.40 -49.73 -41.04
CA LEU A 319 71.54 -50.75 -42.08
C LEU A 319 72.98 -51.31 -42.14
N PRO A 320 73.17 -52.65 -42.07
CA PRO A 320 74.47 -53.27 -42.24
C PRO A 320 75.11 -52.84 -43.56
N GLY A 321 76.35 -52.36 -43.50
CA GLY A 321 77.10 -51.96 -44.69
C GLY A 321 76.67 -50.62 -45.33
N VAL A 322 75.89 -49.80 -44.63
CA VAL A 322 75.56 -48.43 -45.08
C VAL A 322 75.87 -47.37 -44.01
N ASN A 323 75.57 -47.65 -42.74
CA ASN A 323 75.48 -46.62 -41.70
C ASN A 323 76.68 -46.60 -40.72
N THR A 324 77.82 -47.18 -41.10
CA THR A 324 79.08 -47.11 -40.32
C THR A 324 80.20 -46.54 -41.19
N SER A 325 80.95 -45.55 -40.70
CA SER A 325 82.11 -45.02 -41.43
C SER A 325 83.20 -46.08 -41.59
N GLY A 326 83.62 -46.37 -42.83
CA GLY A 326 84.59 -47.42 -43.15
C GLY A 326 84.41 -48.00 -44.56
N ASN A 327 85.18 -49.04 -44.89
CA ASN A 327 85.19 -49.72 -46.20
C ASN A 327 83.84 -50.44 -46.44
N GLN A 328 82.89 -49.77 -47.10
CA GLN A 328 81.58 -50.35 -47.40
C GLN A 328 81.68 -51.27 -48.61
N ASN A 329 81.21 -52.51 -48.45
CA ASN A 329 81.02 -53.43 -49.57
C ASN A 329 79.68 -53.12 -50.24
N THR A 330 79.68 -52.14 -51.16
CA THR A 330 78.56 -51.97 -52.08
C THR A 330 78.72 -53.00 -53.19
N SER A 331 77.72 -53.85 -53.39
CA SER A 331 77.80 -55.00 -54.31
C SER A 331 77.77 -54.62 -55.80
N GLY A 332 78.38 -53.50 -56.20
CA GLY A 332 78.54 -53.05 -57.57
C GLY A 332 80.02 -52.81 -57.91
N THR A 333 80.64 -53.75 -58.65
CA THR A 333 81.93 -53.69 -59.40
C THR A 333 83.18 -53.03 -58.79
N SER A 334 83.17 -52.52 -57.56
CA SER A 334 84.35 -51.98 -56.83
C SER A 334 84.71 -52.78 -55.57
N ALA A 335 83.94 -53.81 -55.23
CA ALA A 335 84.13 -54.66 -54.04
C ALA A 335 85.41 -55.55 -54.04
N GLY A 336 86.17 -55.60 -55.15
CA GLY A 336 87.32 -56.50 -55.31
C GLY A 336 88.71 -55.88 -55.21
N LEU A 337 88.82 -54.57 -54.95
CA LEU A 337 90.08 -53.82 -55.11
C LEU A 337 90.63 -53.18 -53.81
N SER A 338 90.43 -53.82 -52.65
CA SER A 338 91.10 -53.41 -51.40
C SER A 338 92.15 -54.44 -50.97
N GLY A 339 93.38 -53.98 -50.64
CA GLY A 339 94.47 -54.80 -50.10
C GLY A 339 95.57 -55.14 -51.10
N THR A 340 96.17 -56.34 -50.98
CA THR A 340 97.15 -56.94 -51.92
C THR A 340 96.49 -58.03 -52.77
N PRO A 341 95.61 -57.71 -53.74
CA PRO A 341 94.94 -58.72 -54.54
C PRO A 341 95.91 -59.34 -55.55
N ASN A 342 95.86 -60.67 -55.69
CA ASN A 342 96.49 -61.36 -56.81
C ASN A 342 95.63 -61.11 -58.06
N ILE A 343 96.08 -60.25 -58.97
CA ILE A 343 95.39 -59.96 -60.23
C ILE A 343 96.00 -60.81 -61.34
N SER A 344 95.21 -61.70 -61.92
CA SER A 344 95.62 -62.47 -63.11
C SER A 344 95.24 -61.68 -64.36
N VAL A 345 96.22 -61.02 -64.98
CA VAL A 345 96.07 -60.34 -66.28
C VAL A 345 96.42 -61.32 -67.40
N GLY A 346 95.56 -61.39 -68.42
CA GLY A 346 95.78 -62.20 -69.62
C GLY A 346 96.86 -61.64 -70.55
N THR A 347 96.81 -62.02 -71.83
CA THR A 347 97.83 -61.67 -72.83
C THR A 347 97.98 -60.15 -73.03
N ILE A 348 99.19 -59.62 -72.82
CA ILE A 348 99.54 -58.22 -73.13
C ILE A 348 100.27 -58.21 -74.47
N ALA A 349 99.59 -57.71 -75.50
CA ALA A 349 99.90 -58.00 -76.90
C ALA A 349 101.05 -57.20 -77.55
N SER A 350 101.68 -56.26 -76.86
CA SER A 350 103.01 -55.67 -77.16
C SER A 350 103.21 -54.39 -76.32
N GLY A 351 104.43 -54.15 -75.87
CA GLY A 351 104.80 -52.98 -75.06
C GLY A 351 105.38 -53.36 -73.70
N ALA A 352 106.49 -52.70 -73.33
CA ALA A 352 107.34 -53.10 -72.21
C ALA A 352 106.62 -52.99 -70.86
N ILE A 353 106.51 -54.13 -70.15
CA ILE A 353 106.04 -54.20 -68.77
C ILE A 353 107.21 -53.84 -67.85
N THR A 354 107.06 -52.79 -67.05
CA THR A 354 108.04 -52.42 -66.02
C THR A 354 107.53 -52.89 -64.66
N ILE A 355 108.13 -53.97 -64.12
CA ILE A 355 107.82 -54.50 -62.79
C ILE A 355 108.90 -54.00 -61.82
N THR A 356 108.54 -53.08 -60.94
CA THR A 356 109.54 -52.30 -60.19
C THR A 356 110.14 -53.05 -58.99
N ASN A 357 109.56 -54.16 -58.49
CA ASN A 357 110.09 -54.91 -57.34
C ASN A 357 109.58 -56.36 -57.28
N ALA A 358 109.95 -57.20 -58.26
CA ALA A 358 109.68 -58.64 -58.18
C ALA A 358 110.69 -59.30 -57.21
N THR A 359 110.23 -59.86 -56.09
CA THR A 359 111.05 -60.67 -55.18
C THR A 359 110.85 -62.14 -55.51
N ASN A 360 111.92 -62.82 -55.92
CA ASN A 360 111.91 -64.26 -56.25
C ASN A 360 113.07 -64.92 -55.51
N ALA A 361 112.79 -65.95 -54.71
CA ALA A 361 113.80 -66.67 -53.94
C ALA A 361 114.63 -67.56 -54.89
N GLY A 362 115.76 -67.04 -55.38
CA GLY A 362 116.82 -67.86 -55.96
C GLY A 362 117.56 -67.34 -57.21
N GLY A 363 117.13 -66.26 -57.85
CA GLY A 363 117.88 -65.63 -58.96
C GLY A 363 117.01 -65.18 -60.14
N THR A 364 117.30 -64.01 -60.70
CA THR A 364 116.39 -63.21 -61.54
C THR A 364 116.79 -63.22 -63.02
N ALA A 365 115.88 -63.61 -63.92
CA ALA A 365 116.09 -63.57 -65.36
C ALA A 365 115.63 -62.24 -65.97
N ARG A 366 116.49 -61.60 -66.78
CA ARG A 366 116.23 -60.28 -67.41
C ARG A 366 116.31 -60.34 -68.94
N ASN A 367 115.25 -60.88 -69.54
CA ASN A 367 114.94 -60.94 -70.97
C ASN A 367 115.57 -62.12 -71.75
N ILE A 368 114.71 -62.80 -72.51
CA ILE A 368 114.98 -64.03 -73.26
C ILE A 368 114.74 -63.72 -74.76
N TYR A 369 115.74 -63.94 -75.63
CA TYR A 369 115.61 -63.84 -77.09
C TYR A 369 116.22 -65.08 -77.77
N GLN A 370 115.56 -65.62 -78.81
CA GLN A 370 116.02 -66.77 -79.62
C GLN A 370 116.44 -66.29 -81.03
N SER A 371 117.63 -66.66 -81.50
CA SER A 371 118.15 -66.27 -82.83
C SER A 371 117.62 -67.16 -83.96
N THR A 372 117.30 -66.58 -85.13
CA THR A 372 116.73 -67.24 -86.32
C THR A 372 117.70 -67.42 -87.51
N SER A 373 119.00 -67.10 -87.39
CA SER A 373 120.04 -67.43 -88.40
C SER A 373 121.47 -67.59 -87.83
N ALA A 374 122.28 -68.48 -88.42
CA ALA A 374 123.53 -69.06 -87.86
C ALA A 374 124.83 -68.29 -88.23
N PRO A 375 125.77 -68.07 -87.29
CA PRO A 375 127.13 -67.58 -87.58
C PRO A 375 128.12 -68.72 -87.87
N GLY A 376 128.98 -68.53 -88.88
CA GLY A 376 130.01 -69.51 -89.28
C GLY A 376 131.18 -69.58 -88.30
N SER A 377 131.77 -70.78 -88.18
CA SER A 377 132.82 -71.24 -87.23
C SER A 377 132.28 -71.85 -85.91
N SER A 378 131.80 -73.10 -86.05
CA SER A 378 131.74 -74.21 -85.08
C SER A 378 131.15 -74.09 -83.66
N ASP A 379 130.72 -72.92 -83.15
CA ASP A 379 130.08 -72.82 -81.81
C ASP A 379 128.62 -72.33 -81.83
N GLY A 380 127.72 -73.00 -82.57
CA GLY A 380 126.27 -72.83 -82.34
C GLY A 380 125.33 -73.06 -83.54
N ALA A 381 124.06 -73.33 -83.24
CA ALA A 381 122.98 -73.57 -84.21
C ALA A 381 121.83 -72.55 -84.08
N VAL A 382 121.03 -72.41 -85.15
CA VAL A 382 119.77 -71.65 -85.13
C VAL A 382 118.79 -72.31 -84.15
N GLY A 383 118.25 -71.55 -83.20
CA GLY A 383 117.38 -72.06 -82.13
C GLY A 383 118.03 -72.15 -80.74
N ASP A 384 119.35 -71.91 -80.63
CA ASP A 384 120.02 -71.91 -79.33
C ASP A 384 119.56 -70.73 -78.45
N LEU A 385 119.23 -71.06 -77.20
CA LEU A 385 118.75 -70.15 -76.16
C LEU A 385 119.95 -69.59 -75.39
N TRP A 386 120.27 -68.33 -75.61
CA TRP A 386 121.36 -67.67 -74.88
C TRP A 386 120.77 -66.94 -73.67
N VAL A 387 121.11 -67.42 -72.47
CA VAL A 387 120.83 -66.71 -71.23
C VAL A 387 122.16 -66.18 -70.69
N LEU A 388 122.30 -64.86 -70.66
CA LEU A 388 123.45 -64.21 -70.05
C LEU A 388 123.26 -64.20 -68.53
N TYR A 389 123.99 -65.07 -67.83
CA TYR A 389 124.10 -65.04 -66.38
C TYR A 389 125.40 -64.32 -65.98
N SER A 390 125.28 -63.41 -65.00
CA SER A 390 126.37 -63.08 -64.07
C SER A 390 126.04 -63.66 -62.71
#